data_AF-A0A8T5H7T9-F1
#
_entry.id   AF-A0A8T5H7T9-F1
#
_cell.length_a   1.000
_cell.length_b   1.000
_cell.length_c   1.000
_cell.angle_alpha   90.00
_cell.angle_beta   90.00
_cell.angle_gamma   90.00
#
_symmetry.space_group_name_H-M   'P 1'
#
loop_
_entity.id
_entity.type
_entity.pdbx_description
1 polymer ?
#
loop_
_entity_poly.entity_id
_entity_poly.type
_entity_poly.pdbx_seq_one_letter_code
_entity_poly.pdbx_strand_id
1 'polypeptide(L)'
;MDTITLAILNLITSQIEDFSISKIDLPFILNKLTEIQNSISSLSIQDEPIATAPIILLAAGVVIFLGVAGEAFFKKTGIPDVAFLMILGVIIGPVFGIIQAEAVIQVVPYFAALALIIIMFDGGLNLDIKHVIKTAHYSFTLAIVGFILSVIIIS
;
A
#
# COMPACT_ATOMS: atom_id res chain seq x y z
N MET A 1 -71.42 12.90 7.81
CA MET A 1 -70.27 13.50 8.53
C MET A 1 -70.17 12.70 9.81
N ASP A 2 -69.33 11.68 9.77
CA ASP A 2 -69.38 10.60 10.76
C ASP A 2 -68.66 11.05 12.02
N THR A 3 -69.23 10.72 13.18
CA THR A 3 -68.66 11.08 14.50
C THR A 3 -67.22 10.59 14.68
N ILE A 4 -66.85 9.54 13.94
CA ILE A 4 -65.49 8.98 13.87
C ILE A 4 -64.52 9.96 13.19
N THR A 5 -64.92 10.66 12.11
CA THR A 5 -64.02 11.61 11.43
C THR A 5 -63.80 12.88 12.25
N LEU A 6 -64.82 13.32 13.00
CA LEU A 6 -64.69 14.41 13.98
C LEU A 6 -63.84 14.01 15.19
N ALA A 7 -63.95 12.77 15.67
CA ALA A 7 -63.14 12.25 16.77
C ALA A 7 -61.65 12.12 16.38
N ILE A 8 -61.37 11.67 15.15
CA ILE A 8 -59.99 11.59 14.64
C ILE A 8 -59.39 12.99 14.45
N LEU A 9 -60.19 13.95 13.96
CA LEU A 9 -59.72 15.33 13.80
C LEU A 9 -59.38 15.97 15.16
N ASN A 10 -60.24 15.80 16.17
CA ASN A 10 -59.95 16.27 17.52
C ASN A 10 -58.79 15.53 18.19
N LEU A 11 -58.60 14.24 17.91
CA LEU A 11 -57.47 13.46 18.42
C LEU A 11 -56.14 13.96 17.84
N ILE A 12 -56.11 14.29 16.55
CA ILE A 12 -54.92 14.82 15.89
C ILE A 12 -54.64 16.25 16.37
N THR A 13 -55.64 17.10 16.48
CA THR A 13 -55.47 18.47 17.01
C THR A 13 -54.99 18.48 18.46
N SER A 14 -55.51 17.59 19.32
CA SER A 14 -55.07 17.45 20.72
C SER A 14 -53.62 16.97 20.84
N GLN A 15 -53.15 16.12 19.94
CA GLN A 15 -51.76 15.63 19.94
C GLN A 15 -50.76 16.67 19.42
N ILE A 16 -51.22 17.64 18.63
CA ILE A 16 -50.37 18.69 18.05
C ILE A 16 -50.20 19.86 19.03
N GLU A 17 -51.18 20.15 19.89
CA GLU A 17 -51.05 21.18 20.94
C GLU A 17 -49.99 20.83 22.00
N ASP A 18 -49.71 19.54 22.21
CA ASP A 18 -48.68 19.09 23.16
C ASP A 18 -47.26 19.11 22.56
N PHE A 19 -47.12 19.41 21.26
CA PHE A 19 -45.81 19.67 20.66
C PHE A 19 -45.39 21.13 20.92
N SER A 20 -45.14 21.45 22.19
CA SER A 20 -44.48 22.67 22.60
C SER A 20 -43.05 22.73 22.03
N ILE A 21 -42.88 23.44 20.90
CA ILE A 21 -41.58 23.81 20.33
C ILE A 21 -40.74 24.64 21.33
N SER A 22 -41.37 25.16 22.39
CA SER A 22 -40.75 25.89 23.50
C SER A 22 -39.94 25.02 24.49
N LYS A 23 -40.01 23.68 24.39
CA LYS A 23 -39.24 22.75 25.23
C LYS A 23 -38.04 22.13 24.51
N ILE A 24 -37.70 22.65 23.33
CA ILE A 24 -36.40 22.38 22.73
C ILE A 24 -35.39 23.22 23.50
N ASP A 25 -34.82 22.63 24.55
CA ASP A 25 -33.68 23.20 25.25
C ASP A 25 -32.52 23.32 24.24
N LEU A 26 -32.42 24.49 23.58
CA LEU A 26 -31.33 24.84 22.69
C LEU A 26 -29.95 24.48 23.26
N PRO A 27 -29.64 24.70 24.57
CA PRO A 27 -28.36 24.28 25.13
C PRO A 27 -28.18 22.75 25.16
N PHE A 28 -29.24 21.97 25.33
CA PHE A 28 -29.16 20.50 25.29
C PHE A 28 -28.86 19.99 23.88
N ILE A 29 -29.52 20.54 22.85
CA ILE A 29 -29.21 20.21 21.45
C ILE A 29 -27.81 20.67 21.08
N LEU A 30 -27.40 21.86 21.51
CA LEU A 30 -26.07 22.37 21.24
C LEU A 30 -25.01 21.47 21.89
N ASN A 31 -25.22 21.04 23.14
CA ASN A 31 -24.34 20.10 23.83
C ASN A 31 -24.29 18.74 23.13
N LYS A 32 -25.42 18.20 22.67
CA LYS A 32 -25.44 16.96 21.86
C LYS A 32 -24.78 17.15 20.50
N LEU A 33 -24.92 18.31 19.88
CA LEU A 33 -24.27 18.62 18.60
C LEU A 33 -22.76 18.78 18.80
N THR A 34 -22.32 19.33 19.93
CA THR A 34 -20.91 19.40 20.32
C THR A 34 -20.36 18.01 20.65
N GLU A 35 -21.12 17.14 21.32
CA GLU A 35 -20.76 15.74 21.60
C GLU A 35 -20.63 14.94 20.29
N ILE A 36 -21.54 15.15 19.35
CA ILE A 36 -21.47 14.61 17.99
C ILE A 36 -20.27 15.20 17.24
N GLN A 37 -20.03 16.50 17.34
CA GLN A 37 -18.90 17.14 16.69
C GLN A 37 -17.58 16.61 17.23
N ASN A 38 -17.45 16.41 18.54
CA ASN A 38 -16.26 15.80 19.16
C ASN A 38 -16.09 14.33 18.73
N SER A 39 -17.19 13.58 18.59
CA SER A 39 -17.18 12.22 18.07
C SER A 39 -16.85 12.17 16.56
N ILE A 40 -17.30 13.15 15.78
CA ILE A 40 -16.97 13.30 14.36
C ILE A 40 -15.52 13.78 14.18
N SER A 41 -15.01 14.64 15.05
CA SER A 41 -13.60 15.05 15.06
C SER A 41 -12.68 13.87 15.37
N SER A 42 -13.14 12.90 16.17
CA SER A 42 -12.41 11.62 16.36
C SER A 42 -12.47 10.68 15.14
N LEU A 43 -13.47 10.84 14.25
CA LEU A 43 -13.61 10.10 12.99
C LEU A 43 -12.98 10.83 11.78
N SER A 44 -12.85 12.15 11.87
CA SER A 44 -12.23 13.03 10.88
C SER A 44 -10.72 12.98 11.08
N ILE A 45 -10.12 11.85 10.72
CA ILE A 45 -8.69 11.67 10.36
C ILE A 45 -7.80 12.62 11.17
N GLN A 46 -7.76 12.37 12.48
CA GLN A 46 -6.73 12.94 13.35
C GLN A 46 -5.51 12.02 13.18
N ASP A 47 -4.54 12.49 12.37
CA ASP A 47 -3.15 12.02 12.33
C ASP A 47 -2.93 10.50 12.23
N GLU A 48 -3.43 9.87 11.16
CA GLU A 48 -2.81 8.62 10.72
C GLU A 48 -1.44 8.94 10.09
N PRO A 49 -0.32 8.35 10.56
CA PRO A 49 1.03 8.55 10.02
C PRO A 49 1.23 7.83 8.67
N ILE A 50 0.14 7.61 7.93
CA ILE A 50 0.18 7.12 6.56
C ILE A 50 0.41 8.36 5.70
N ALA A 51 1.65 8.50 5.21
CA ALA A 51 2.07 9.55 4.29
C ALA A 51 0.93 9.87 3.31
N THR A 52 0.50 11.13 3.25
CA THR A 52 -0.57 11.62 2.37
C THR A 52 -0.42 10.98 1.00
N ALA A 53 -1.49 10.45 0.39
CA ALA A 53 -1.43 9.71 -0.89
C ALA A 53 -0.46 10.29 -1.96
N PRO A 54 -0.31 11.63 -2.13
CA PRO A 54 0.69 12.22 -3.01
C PRO A 54 2.14 11.84 -2.71
N ILE A 55 2.50 11.70 -1.43
CA ILE A 55 3.87 11.39 -0.97
C ILE A 55 4.22 9.94 -1.32
N ILE A 56 3.29 9.01 -1.12
CA ILE A 56 3.48 7.60 -1.50
C ILE A 56 3.61 7.48 -3.02
N LEU A 57 2.76 8.21 -3.77
CA LEU A 57 2.84 8.26 -5.23
C LEU A 57 4.17 8.84 -5.72
N LEU A 58 4.64 9.91 -5.07
CA LEU A 58 5.94 10.51 -5.36
C LEU A 58 7.07 9.53 -5.08
N ALA A 59 7.05 8.84 -3.93
CA ALA A 59 8.07 7.85 -3.58
C ALA A 59 8.10 6.69 -4.57
N ALA A 60 6.94 6.12 -4.91
CA ALA A 60 6.83 5.07 -5.93
C ALA A 60 7.31 5.57 -7.30
N GLY A 61 6.94 6.80 -7.67
CA GLY A 61 7.39 7.45 -8.90
C GLY A 61 8.91 7.61 -8.97
N VAL A 62 9.54 8.05 -7.89
CA VAL A 62 11.00 8.16 -7.80
C VAL A 62 11.66 6.79 -7.93
N VAL A 63 11.14 5.76 -7.25
CA VAL A 63 11.68 4.38 -7.35
C VAL A 63 11.57 3.83 -8.77
N ILE A 64 10.40 3.97 -9.41
CA ILE A 64 10.19 3.54 -10.80
C ILE A 64 11.09 4.31 -11.75
N PHE A 65 11.18 5.64 -11.58
CA PHE A 65 12.05 6.49 -12.39
C PHE A 65 13.51 6.08 -12.26
N LEU A 66 14.00 5.81 -11.05
CA LEU A 66 15.35 5.30 -10.81
C LEU A 66 15.58 3.95 -11.48
N GLY A 67 14.61 3.03 -11.42
CA GLY A 67 14.70 1.73 -12.09
C GLY A 67 14.86 1.87 -13.61
N VAL A 68 13.98 2.66 -14.25
CA VAL A 68 14.05 2.91 -15.70
C VAL A 68 15.30 3.71 -16.08
N ALA A 69 15.72 4.67 -15.24
CA ALA A 69 16.96 5.41 -15.45
C ALA A 69 18.19 4.52 -15.33
N GLY A 70 18.20 3.55 -14.41
CA GLY A 70 19.25 2.53 -14.29
C GLY A 70 19.38 1.67 -15.53
N GLU A 71 18.26 1.22 -16.09
CA GLU A 71 18.23 0.48 -17.36
C GLU A 71 18.73 1.36 -18.54
N ALA A 72 18.31 2.63 -18.59
CA ALA A 72 18.81 3.57 -19.60
C ALA A 72 20.32 3.83 -19.45
N PHE A 73 20.82 3.87 -18.21
CA PHE A 73 22.24 4.00 -17.90
C PHE A 73 23.03 2.76 -18.34
N PHE A 74 22.49 1.57 -18.12
CA PHE A 74 23.08 0.32 -18.61
C PHE A 74 23.23 0.34 -20.13
N LYS A 75 22.17 0.72 -20.87
CA LYS A 75 22.22 0.80 -22.33
C LYS A 75 23.26 1.78 -22.88
N LYS A 76 23.52 2.88 -22.16
CA LYS A 76 24.48 3.91 -22.60
C LYS A 76 25.92 3.60 -22.22
N THR A 77 26.14 2.97 -21.07
CA THR A 77 27.47 2.85 -20.45
C THR A 77 27.98 1.41 -20.40
N GLY A 78 27.10 0.42 -20.57
CA GLY A 78 27.40 -1.02 -20.44
C GLY A 78 27.53 -1.52 -18.99
N ILE A 79 27.38 -0.64 -18.00
CA ILE A 79 27.46 -0.99 -16.57
C ILE A 79 26.11 -1.57 -16.14
N PRO A 80 26.05 -2.80 -15.60
CA PRO A 80 24.79 -3.42 -15.18
C PRO A 80 23.94 -2.48 -14.32
N ASP A 81 22.65 -2.38 -14.65
CA ASP A 81 21.66 -1.57 -13.95
C ASP A 81 21.66 -1.86 -12.43
N VAL A 82 21.77 -3.13 -12.04
CA VAL A 82 21.88 -3.56 -10.63
C VAL A 82 23.06 -2.91 -9.92
N ALA A 83 24.23 -2.83 -10.57
CA ALA A 83 25.42 -2.22 -9.97
C ALA A 83 25.25 -0.70 -9.81
N PHE A 84 24.64 -0.05 -10.81
CA PHE A 84 24.31 1.37 -10.74
C PHE A 84 23.32 1.66 -9.60
N LEU A 85 22.24 0.89 -9.50
CA LEU A 85 21.24 1.03 -8.44
C LEU A 85 21.83 0.71 -7.05
N MET A 86 22.76 -0.23 -6.95
CA MET A 86 23.47 -0.53 -5.70
C MET A 86 24.30 0.68 -5.24
N ILE A 87 25.08 1.30 -6.13
CA ILE A 87 25.86 2.50 -5.82
C ILE A 87 24.93 3.64 -5.38
N LEU A 88 23.84 3.85 -6.11
CA LEU A 88 22.87 4.88 -5.80
C LEU A 88 22.22 4.64 -4.42
N GLY A 89 21.88 3.39 -4.10
CA GLY A 89 21.37 3.00 -2.79
C GLY A 89 22.38 3.27 -1.66
N VAL A 90 23.66 2.98 -1.87
CA VAL A 90 24.73 3.30 -0.90
C VAL A 90 24.90 4.81 -0.73
N ILE A 91 24.79 5.58 -1.79
CA ILE A 91 24.85 7.04 -1.70
C ILE A 91 23.64 7.59 -0.93
N ILE A 92 22.42 7.15 -1.25
CA ILE A 92 21.20 7.65 -0.61
C ILE A 92 21.07 7.18 0.85
N GLY A 93 21.45 5.93 1.13
CA GLY A 93 21.34 5.30 2.45
C GLY A 93 22.40 5.82 3.43
N PRO A 94 23.57 5.17 3.53
CA PRO A 94 24.59 5.54 4.52
C PRO A 94 25.29 6.88 4.27
N VAL A 95 25.49 7.32 3.01
CA VAL A 95 26.26 8.56 2.75
C VAL A 95 25.42 9.80 3.06
N PHE A 96 24.17 9.86 2.60
CA PHE A 96 23.28 10.99 2.89
C PHE A 96 22.45 10.84 4.17
N GLY A 97 22.28 9.62 4.69
CA GLY A 97 21.51 9.37 5.92
C GLY A 97 20.01 9.67 5.79
N ILE A 98 19.48 9.80 4.57
CA ILE A 98 18.08 10.17 4.31
C ILE A 98 17.14 9.00 4.68
N ILE A 99 17.64 7.78 4.56
CA ILE A 99 16.85 6.56 4.79
C ILE A 99 17.30 5.88 6.08
N GLN A 100 16.33 5.64 6.97
CA GLN A 100 16.54 4.88 8.19
C GLN A 100 16.63 3.38 7.87
N ALA A 101 17.79 2.77 8.13
CA ALA A 101 18.06 1.38 7.78
C ALA A 101 17.12 0.40 8.48
N GLU A 102 16.71 0.70 9.72
CA GLU A 102 15.83 -0.13 10.52
C GLU A 102 14.45 -0.31 9.85
N ALA A 103 13.89 0.75 9.29
CA ALA A 103 12.63 0.69 8.57
C ALA A 103 12.76 -0.12 7.27
N VAL A 104 13.87 0.03 6.56
CA VAL A 104 14.14 -0.72 5.32
C VAL A 104 14.27 -2.21 5.60
N ILE A 105 15.02 -2.61 6.63
CA ILE A 105 15.25 -4.03 6.97
C ILE A 105 13.93 -4.75 7.28
N GLN A 106 12.94 -4.07 7.86
CA GLN A 106 11.63 -4.66 8.13
C GLN A 106 10.77 -4.82 6.88
N VAL A 107 10.90 -3.91 5.91
CA VAL A 107 10.05 -3.84 4.71
C VAL A 107 10.63 -4.62 3.53
N VAL A 108 11.97 -4.70 3.42
CA VAL A 108 12.70 -5.38 2.33
C VAL A 108 12.24 -6.83 2.11
N PRO A 109 12.04 -7.68 3.13
CA PRO A 109 11.62 -9.07 2.90
C PRO A 109 10.32 -9.18 2.11
N TYR A 110 9.35 -8.29 2.36
CA TYR A 110 8.06 -8.29 1.66
C TYR A 110 8.21 -7.84 0.21
N PHE A 111 8.95 -6.75 -0.03
CA PHE A 111 9.21 -6.26 -1.39
C PHE A 111 10.09 -7.21 -2.20
N ALA A 112 11.11 -7.79 -1.57
CA ALA A 112 11.99 -8.78 -2.20
C ALA A 112 11.21 -10.04 -2.57
N ALA A 113 10.29 -10.50 -1.73
CA ALA A 113 9.41 -11.62 -2.07
C ALA A 113 8.55 -11.31 -3.29
N LEU A 114 7.90 -10.14 -3.35
CA LEU A 114 7.11 -9.72 -4.50
C LEU A 114 7.96 -9.59 -5.77
N ALA A 115 9.13 -8.96 -5.67
CA ALA A 115 10.06 -8.81 -6.79
C ALA A 115 10.52 -10.18 -7.30
N LEU A 116 10.89 -11.10 -6.40
CA LEU A 116 11.29 -12.46 -6.76
C LEU A 116 10.16 -13.24 -7.40
N ILE A 117 8.92 -13.12 -6.90
CA ILE A 117 7.75 -13.73 -7.54
C ILE A 117 7.59 -13.19 -8.97
N ILE A 118 7.66 -11.88 -9.18
CA ILE A 118 7.51 -11.26 -10.51
C ILE A 118 8.64 -11.70 -11.45
N ILE A 119 9.90 -11.66 -10.99
CA ILE A 119 11.08 -12.06 -11.79
C ILE A 119 11.03 -13.55 -12.13
N MET A 120 10.70 -14.41 -11.17
CA MET A 120 10.59 -15.86 -11.41
C MET A 120 9.40 -16.21 -12.29
N PHE A 121 8.29 -15.47 -12.16
CA PHE A 121 7.13 -15.64 -13.01
C PHE A 121 7.43 -15.23 -14.46
N ASP A 122 8.07 -14.08 -14.67
CA ASP A 122 8.50 -13.63 -15.99
C ASP A 122 9.51 -14.61 -16.61
N GLY A 123 10.51 -15.04 -15.83
CA GLY A 123 11.48 -16.04 -16.27
C GLY A 123 10.86 -17.40 -16.58
N GLY A 124 9.81 -17.80 -15.86
CA GLY A 124 9.08 -19.04 -16.08
C GLY A 124 8.13 -18.99 -17.29
N LEU A 125 7.42 -17.88 -17.48
CA LEU A 125 6.52 -17.68 -18.62
C LEU A 125 7.25 -17.56 -19.95
N ASN A 126 8.41 -16.92 -19.97
CA ASN A 126 9.25 -16.78 -21.17
C ASN A 126 10.13 -18.02 -21.44
N LEU A 127 10.00 -19.09 -20.63
CA LEU A 127 10.76 -20.32 -20.80
C LEU A 127 10.17 -21.17 -21.94
N ASP A 128 10.97 -21.49 -22.95
CA ASP A 128 10.60 -22.48 -23.97
C ASP A 128 10.73 -23.90 -23.40
N ILE A 129 9.65 -24.40 -22.77
CA ILE A 129 9.62 -25.71 -22.12
C ILE A 129 10.06 -26.83 -23.09
N LYS A 130 9.69 -26.72 -24.37
CA LYS A 130 9.96 -27.76 -25.36
C LYS A 130 11.45 -27.79 -25.72
N HIS A 131 12.09 -26.64 -25.83
CA HIS A 131 13.53 -26.56 -26.03
C HIS A 131 14.28 -27.01 -24.77
N VAL A 132 13.88 -26.52 -23.60
CA VAL A 132 14.53 -26.82 -22.33
C VAL A 132 14.48 -28.31 -22.01
N ILE A 133 13.35 -29.00 -22.16
CA ILE A 133 13.27 -30.44 -21.89
C ILE A 133 14.19 -31.25 -22.80
N LYS A 134 14.43 -30.79 -24.04
CA LYS A 134 15.28 -31.45 -25.03
C LYS A 134 16.77 -31.31 -24.71
N THR A 135 17.18 -30.19 -24.11
CA THR A 135 18.57 -29.90 -23.72
C THR A 135 18.85 -30.06 -22.22
N ALA A 136 17.81 -30.36 -21.43
CA ALA A 136 17.84 -30.37 -19.96
C ALA A 136 18.87 -31.33 -19.38
N HIS A 137 19.05 -32.52 -19.95
CA HIS A 137 19.88 -33.56 -19.34
C HIS A 137 21.31 -33.09 -19.04
N TYR A 138 21.93 -32.39 -19.99
CA TYR A 138 23.30 -31.89 -19.83
C TYR A 138 23.34 -30.68 -18.89
N SER A 139 22.47 -29.68 -19.12
CA SER A 139 22.43 -28.45 -18.32
C SER A 139 22.08 -28.70 -16.85
N PHE A 140 21.18 -29.65 -16.59
CA PHE A 140 20.78 -30.04 -15.24
C PHE A 140 21.93 -30.69 -14.48
N THR A 141 22.64 -31.63 -15.12
CA THR A 141 23.81 -32.27 -14.52
C THR A 141 24.90 -31.24 -14.22
N LEU A 142 25.17 -30.33 -15.16
CA LEU A 142 26.15 -29.27 -14.98
C LEU A 142 25.77 -28.31 -13.85
N ALA A 143 24.49 -27.92 -13.77
CA ALA A 143 23.98 -27.05 -12.71
C ALA A 143 24.09 -27.71 -11.33
N ILE A 144 23.70 -28.98 -11.19
CA ILE A 144 23.78 -29.71 -9.92
C ILE A 144 25.21 -29.93 -9.48
N VAL A 145 26.07 -30.44 -10.38
CA VAL A 145 27.47 -30.68 -10.05
C VAL A 145 28.17 -29.38 -9.73
N GLY A 146 27.98 -28.34 -10.54
CA GLY A 146 28.55 -27.01 -10.30
C GLY A 146 28.07 -26.39 -8.99
N PHE A 147 26.79 -26.52 -8.66
CA PHE A 147 26.24 -26.02 -7.40
C PHE A 147 26.80 -26.78 -6.19
N ILE A 148 26.76 -28.12 -6.20
CA ILE A 148 27.30 -28.94 -5.10
C ILE A 148 28.79 -28.67 -4.91
N LEU A 149 29.56 -28.61 -6.00
CA LEU A 149 31.00 -28.36 -5.93
C LEU A 149 31.28 -26.95 -5.40
N SER A 150 30.53 -25.93 -5.85
CA SER A 150 30.62 -24.56 -5.34
C SER A 150 30.34 -24.51 -3.83
N VAL A 151 29.27 -25.17 -3.38
CA VAL A 151 28.90 -25.24 -1.96
C VAL A 151 29.98 -25.96 -1.15
N ILE A 152 30.54 -27.07 -1.63
CA ILE A 152 31.61 -27.80 -0.94
C ILE A 152 32.93 -26.99 -0.87
N ILE A 153 33.24 -26.20 -1.89
CA ILE A 153 34.48 -25.41 -1.93
C ILE A 153 34.38 -24.18 -1.01
N ILE A 154 33.21 -23.54 -0.97
CA ILE A 154 32.99 -22.32 -0.18
C ILE A 154 32.66 -22.61 1.29
N SER A 155 32.02 -23.75 1.58
CA SER A 155 31.67 -24.20 2.93
C SER A 155 32.83 -24.88 3.64
#